data_AF-A0A060CEQ9-F1
#
_entry.id   AF-A0A060CEQ9-F1
#
_cell.length_a   1.000
_cell.length_b   1.000
_cell.length_c   1.000
_cell.angle_alpha   90.00
_cell.angle_beta   90.00
_cell.angle_gamma   90.00
#
_symmetry.space_group_name_H-M   'P 1'
#
loop_
_entity.id
_entity.type
_entity.pdbx_description
1 polymer ?
#
loop_
_entity_poly.entity_id
_entity_poly.type
_entity_poly.pdbx_seq_one_letter_code
_entity_poly.pdbx_strand_id
1 'polypeptide(L)'
;MIQLSPDTAMPDFKHAYAWAAGYQYGDPTIMGFSHTHFSGSGHSDMGDVLVMPIAGAVRLDPGDPAKPGSGYRSRFSHATEVEQAGYYAVTLADYGIRAELTAGRRVGWHRYTFPRTGRRTCCSTCGRASTTTRQGAVARLRVRPDGTVTGCRT
;
A
#
# COMPACT_ATOMS: atom_id res chain seq x y z
N MET A 1 -17.31 1.00 2.15
CA MET A 1 -16.67 2.30 2.43
C MET A 1 -15.20 2.13 2.08
N ILE A 2 -14.52 3.15 1.55
CA ILE A 2 -13.10 3.07 1.13
C ILE A 2 -12.34 4.21 1.78
N GLN A 3 -11.20 3.89 2.39
CA GLN A 3 -10.18 4.85 2.84
C GLN A 3 -8.88 4.48 2.15
N LEU A 4 -8.63 5.10 1.00
CA LEU A 4 -7.45 4.81 0.18
C LEU A 4 -6.27 5.67 0.65
N SER A 5 -5.27 5.05 1.28
CA SER A 5 -4.11 5.74 1.85
C SER A 5 -2.82 4.90 1.80
N PRO A 6 -1.65 5.55 1.94
CA PRO A 6 -0.36 4.86 2.10
C PRO A 6 -0.24 4.09 3.41
N ASP A 7 0.43 2.93 3.35
CA ASP A 7 0.91 2.18 4.49
C ASP A 7 2.44 2.34 4.60
N THR A 8 2.96 2.81 5.73
CA THR A 8 4.41 2.95 5.97
C THR A 8 4.99 1.76 6.72
N ALA A 9 4.25 1.14 7.64
CA ALA A 9 4.68 -0.10 8.28
C ALA A 9 3.51 -0.96 8.74
N MET A 10 3.78 -2.26 8.85
CA MET A 10 2.88 -3.25 9.44
C MET A 10 3.71 -4.14 10.38
N PRO A 11 4.08 -3.65 11.57
CA PRO A 11 4.85 -4.43 12.53
C PRO A 11 3.95 -5.45 13.25
N ASP A 12 4.56 -6.27 14.11
CA ASP A 12 3.81 -7.25 14.90
C ASP A 12 2.77 -6.60 15.84
N PHE A 13 1.87 -7.43 16.37
CA PHE A 13 0.75 -6.99 17.22
C PHE A 13 1.17 -6.09 18.40
N LYS A 14 2.35 -6.31 19.00
CA LYS A 14 2.79 -5.54 20.17
C LYS A 14 3.21 -4.12 19.79
N HIS A 15 3.65 -3.92 18.55
CA HIS A 15 4.18 -2.64 18.06
C HIS A 15 3.22 -1.90 17.12
N ALA A 16 2.17 -2.57 16.62
CA ALA A 16 1.27 -2.03 15.60
C ALA A 16 0.38 -0.87 16.04
N TYR A 17 0.29 -0.57 17.34
CA TYR A 17 -0.54 0.52 17.86
C TYR A 17 -0.10 1.89 17.36
N ALA A 18 1.22 2.12 17.22
CA ALA A 18 1.72 3.35 16.62
C ALA A 18 1.30 3.48 15.14
N TRP A 19 1.16 2.37 14.41
CA TRP A 19 0.71 2.31 13.02
C TRP A 19 -0.76 1.88 12.89
N ALA A 20 -1.62 2.25 13.85
CA ALA A 20 -3.02 1.85 13.84
C ALA A 20 -3.77 2.26 12.57
N ALA A 21 -3.39 3.39 11.98
CA ALA A 21 -3.92 3.92 10.72
C ALA A 21 -3.08 3.54 9.48
N GLY A 22 -2.08 2.67 9.61
CA GLY A 22 -1.18 2.25 8.51
C GLY A 22 -0.01 3.20 8.22
N TYR A 23 -0.17 4.50 8.50
CA TYR A 23 0.84 5.54 8.24
C TYR A 23 1.44 6.12 9.52
N GLN A 24 2.76 6.36 9.50
CA GLN A 24 3.48 7.20 10.46
C GLN A 24 4.35 8.21 9.72
N TYR A 25 4.18 9.48 10.07
CA TYR A 25 4.88 10.60 9.42
C TYR A 25 6.41 10.48 9.54
N GLY A 26 6.93 9.93 10.63
CA GLY A 26 8.38 9.76 10.81
C GLY A 26 9.02 8.68 9.94
N ASP A 27 8.23 7.84 9.26
CA ASP A 27 8.76 6.74 8.49
C ASP A 27 9.27 7.19 7.12
N PRO A 28 10.46 6.73 6.68
CA PRO A 28 11.05 7.18 5.42
C PRO A 28 10.58 6.37 4.19
N THR A 29 9.74 5.34 4.38
CA THR A 29 9.36 4.41 3.30
C THR A 29 7.88 4.08 3.30
N ILE A 30 7.32 3.90 2.11
CA ILE A 30 5.98 3.39 1.86
C ILE A 30 6.07 1.92 1.45
N MET A 31 5.23 1.09 2.05
CA MET A 31 5.00 -0.30 1.69
C MET A 31 4.07 -0.38 0.47
N GLY A 32 2.98 0.37 0.47
CA GLY A 32 2.06 0.46 -0.66
C GLY A 32 0.80 1.24 -0.27
N PHE A 33 -0.27 1.04 -1.03
CA PHE A 33 -1.53 1.75 -0.82
C PHE A 33 -2.67 0.74 -0.64
N SER A 34 -3.30 0.73 0.54
CA SER A 34 -4.43 -0.14 0.84
C SER A 34 -5.75 0.62 0.92
N HIS A 35 -6.87 -0.10 0.93
CA HIS A 35 -8.19 0.47 0.65
C HIS A 35 -9.09 0.67 1.88
N THR A 36 -8.66 0.21 3.06
CA THR A 36 -9.45 0.24 4.31
C THR A 36 -8.55 0.65 5.47
N HIS A 37 -8.96 1.63 6.27
CA HIS A 37 -8.16 2.13 7.40
C HIS A 37 -9.03 2.63 8.54
N PHE A 38 -8.53 2.54 9.77
CA PHE A 38 -9.09 3.29 10.90
C PHE A 38 -8.44 4.66 11.03
N SER A 39 -9.21 5.63 11.51
CA SER A 39 -8.73 6.99 11.78
C SER A 39 -8.78 7.25 13.30
N GLY A 40 -7.63 7.55 13.89
CA GLY A 40 -7.51 7.89 15.32
C GLY A 40 -7.79 6.72 16.28
N SER A 41 -7.74 5.47 15.81
CA SER A 41 -7.93 4.30 16.67
C SER A 41 -6.68 4.01 17.50
N GLY A 42 -6.89 3.53 18.72
CA GLY A 42 -5.84 2.91 19.53
C GLY A 42 -5.75 1.40 19.29
N HIS A 43 -6.07 0.90 18.09
CA HIS A 43 -5.91 -0.51 17.71
C HIS A 43 -5.79 -0.61 16.19
N SER A 44 -4.87 -1.44 15.70
CA SER A 44 -4.63 -1.63 14.26
C SER A 44 -5.51 -2.76 13.71
N ASP A 45 -6.49 -2.42 12.88
CA ASP A 45 -7.21 -3.36 12.01
C ASP A 45 -7.31 -2.80 10.58
N MET A 46 -7.88 -3.54 9.62
CA MET A 46 -7.99 -3.15 8.19
C MET A 46 -6.62 -3.00 7.49
N GLY A 47 -6.54 -2.36 6.32
CA GLY A 47 -5.34 -2.35 5.46
C GLY A 47 -5.44 -3.39 4.34
N ASP A 48 -6.67 -3.69 3.92
CA ASP A 48 -6.93 -4.75 2.95
C ASP A 48 -6.69 -4.27 1.52
N VAL A 49 -6.25 -5.21 0.68
CA VAL A 49 -5.91 -5.00 -0.73
C VAL A 49 -4.85 -3.91 -0.90
N LEU A 50 -3.59 -4.29 -0.66
CA LEU A 50 -2.45 -3.41 -0.84
C LEU A 50 -1.98 -3.45 -2.31
N VAL A 51 -1.84 -2.27 -2.89
CA VAL A 51 -1.36 -2.10 -4.26
C VAL A 51 -0.07 -1.30 -4.23
N MET A 52 0.96 -1.84 -4.88
CA MET A 52 2.26 -1.20 -5.02
C MET A 52 2.67 -1.15 -6.49
N PRO A 53 2.80 0.04 -7.10
CA PRO A 53 3.36 0.16 -8.44
C PRO A 53 4.88 -0.01 -8.40
N ILE A 54 5.42 -0.83 -9.31
CA ILE A 54 6.85 -1.16 -9.38
C ILE A 54 7.37 -0.92 -10.80
N ALA A 55 8.47 -0.19 -10.92
CA ALA A 55 9.24 -0.08 -12.15
C ALA A 55 10.52 -0.92 -12.01
N GLY A 56 10.70 -1.91 -12.88
CA GLY A 56 11.87 -2.80 -12.86
C GLY A 56 11.59 -4.19 -12.27
N ALA A 57 12.51 -4.68 -11.45
CA ALA A 57 12.46 -6.03 -10.88
C ALA A 57 11.37 -6.14 -9.81
N VAL A 58 10.50 -7.13 -9.95
CA VAL A 58 9.40 -7.39 -9.01
C VAL A 58 9.92 -8.20 -7.83
N ARG A 59 9.69 -7.68 -6.62
CA ARG A 59 9.96 -8.35 -5.35
C ARG A 59 8.63 -8.59 -4.63
N LEU A 60 8.52 -9.71 -3.93
CA LEU A 60 7.27 -10.12 -3.28
C LEU A 60 7.25 -9.80 -1.79
N ASP A 61 8.42 -9.59 -1.18
CA ASP A 61 8.55 -9.19 0.22
C ASP A 61 8.71 -7.67 0.36
N PRO A 62 8.14 -7.04 1.40
CA PRO A 62 8.28 -5.60 1.62
C PRO A 62 9.73 -5.20 1.89
N GLY A 63 10.52 -6.08 2.50
CA GLY A 63 11.89 -5.78 2.92
C GLY A 63 11.95 -4.98 4.21
N ASP A 64 13.17 -4.62 4.60
CA ASP A 64 13.53 -3.88 5.79
C ASP A 64 13.53 -2.37 5.50
N PRO A 65 12.77 -1.53 6.23
CA PRO A 65 12.72 -0.08 6.01
C PRO A 65 14.08 0.60 6.19
N ALA A 66 15.01 0.02 6.96
CA ALA A 66 16.36 0.55 7.16
C ALA A 66 17.34 0.13 6.04
N LYS A 67 16.96 -0.80 5.16
CA LYS A 67 17.82 -1.35 4.09
C LYS A 67 17.18 -1.15 2.71
N PRO A 68 17.50 -0.04 2.02
CA PRO A 68 16.99 0.23 0.68
C PRO A 68 17.27 -0.92 -0.28
N GLY A 69 16.28 -1.26 -1.11
CA GLY A 69 16.42 -2.35 -2.08
C GLY A 69 16.55 -3.74 -1.44
N SER A 70 16.02 -3.96 -0.23
CA SER A 70 15.83 -5.30 0.36
C SER A 70 14.48 -5.93 -0.01
N GLY A 71 13.49 -5.13 -0.40
CA GLY A 71 12.16 -5.59 -0.82
C GLY A 71 11.48 -4.62 -1.78
N TYR A 72 10.14 -4.68 -1.88
CA TYR A 72 9.38 -3.83 -2.79
C TYR A 72 9.09 -2.42 -2.26
N ARG A 73 9.35 -2.12 -0.99
CA ARG A 73 9.18 -0.79 -0.39
C ARG A 73 9.86 0.29 -1.23
N SER A 74 9.29 1.49 -1.18
CA SER A 74 9.92 2.66 -1.79
C SER A 74 10.12 3.77 -0.78
N ARG A 75 11.29 4.41 -0.82
CA ARG A 75 11.54 5.67 -0.13
C ARG A 75 10.64 6.78 -0.68
N PHE A 76 10.24 7.69 0.19
CA PHE A 76 9.51 8.90 -0.20
C PHE A 76 9.98 10.10 0.64
N SER A 77 9.47 11.29 0.31
CA SER A 77 9.71 12.51 1.08
C SER A 77 8.45 13.35 1.10
N HIS A 78 8.16 13.95 2.25
CA HIS A 78 7.07 14.92 2.42
C HIS A 78 7.19 16.13 1.48
N ALA A 79 8.40 16.46 1.00
CA ALA A 79 8.58 17.52 0.00
C ALA A 79 7.90 17.20 -1.35
N THR A 80 7.62 15.92 -1.61
CA THR A 80 6.90 15.45 -2.80
C THR A 80 5.50 14.93 -2.47
N GLU A 81 5.09 15.00 -1.21
CA GLU A 81 3.79 14.53 -0.74
C GLU A 81 2.78 15.68 -0.80
N VAL A 82 1.56 15.37 -1.22
CA VAL A 82 0.45 16.30 -1.30
C VAL A 82 -0.75 15.66 -0.64
N GLU A 83 -1.28 16.32 0.37
CA GLU A 83 -2.43 15.87 1.15
C GLU A 83 -3.55 16.90 1.05
N GLN A 84 -4.68 16.50 0.50
CA GLN A 84 -5.88 17.35 0.36
C GLN A 84 -7.14 16.51 0.62
N ALA A 85 -8.24 17.18 0.96
CA ALA A 85 -9.51 16.48 1.15
C ALA A 85 -9.90 15.72 -0.14
N GLY A 86 -9.99 14.40 -0.05
CA GLY A 86 -10.32 13.52 -1.18
C GLY A 86 -9.19 13.26 -2.19
N TYR A 87 -7.97 13.72 -1.92
CA TYR A 87 -6.81 13.51 -2.80
C TYR A 87 -5.51 13.35 -2.03
N TYR A 88 -4.75 12.31 -2.36
CA TYR A 88 -3.41 12.09 -1.85
C TYR A 88 -2.45 11.82 -3.02
N ALA A 89 -1.24 12.36 -2.97
CA ALA A 89 -0.23 12.03 -3.97
C ALA A 89 1.19 12.09 -3.41
N VAL A 90 2.04 11.18 -3.90
CA VAL A 90 3.44 11.07 -3.46
C VAL A 90 4.31 10.54 -4.58
N THR A 91 5.59 10.90 -4.57
CA THR A 91 6.59 10.32 -5.47
C THR A 91 7.34 9.19 -4.79
N LEU A 92 7.28 7.99 -5.36
CA LEU A 92 8.02 6.80 -4.94
C LEU A 92 9.44 6.89 -5.51
N ALA A 93 10.39 7.33 -4.69
CA ALA A 93 11.73 7.74 -5.13
C ALA A 93 12.53 6.58 -5.74
N ASP A 94 12.39 5.36 -5.19
CA ASP A 94 13.15 4.20 -5.68
C ASP A 94 12.72 3.74 -7.07
N TYR A 95 11.48 4.04 -7.47
CA TYR A 95 10.93 3.65 -8.77
C TYR A 95 10.76 4.83 -9.73
N GLY A 96 10.91 6.06 -9.25
CA GLY A 96 10.60 7.26 -10.02
C GLY A 96 9.13 7.32 -10.46
N ILE A 97 8.22 6.76 -9.66
CA ILE A 97 6.78 6.69 -9.98
C ILE A 97 6.04 7.75 -9.18
N ARG A 98 5.20 8.55 -9.85
CA ARG A 98 4.21 9.41 -9.19
C ARG A 98 2.94 8.62 -8.93
N ALA A 99 2.55 8.49 -7.67
CA ALA A 99 1.29 7.87 -7.27
C ALA A 99 0.28 8.94 -6.84
N GLU A 100 -0.94 8.83 -7.34
CA GLU A 100 -2.04 9.74 -7.03
C GLU A 100 -3.29 8.92 -6.75
N LEU A 101 -3.98 9.27 -5.67
CA LEU A 101 -5.07 8.50 -5.10
C LEU A 101 -6.27 9.42 -4.87
N THR A 102 -7.46 8.93 -5.20
CA THR A 102 -8.72 9.56 -4.79
C THR A 102 -9.76 8.47 -4.51
N ALA A 103 -10.76 8.79 -3.69
CA ALA A 103 -11.78 7.84 -3.28
C ALA A 103 -13.18 8.44 -3.36
N GLY A 104 -14.12 7.64 -3.84
CA GLY A 104 -15.55 7.88 -3.75
C GLY A 104 -16.17 7.05 -2.62
N ARG A 105 -17.50 6.93 -2.62
CA ARG A 105 -18.23 6.24 -1.53
C ARG A 105 -17.80 4.78 -1.31
N ARG A 106 -17.45 4.07 -2.39
CA ARG A 106 -17.15 2.61 -2.40
C ARG A 106 -16.08 2.21 -3.42
N VAL A 107 -15.43 3.19 -4.06
CA VAL A 107 -14.45 2.96 -5.13
C VAL A 107 -13.23 3.83 -4.85
N GLY A 108 -12.04 3.26 -4.96
CA GLY A 108 -10.77 3.98 -4.96
C GLY A 108 -10.20 4.03 -6.38
N TRP A 109 -9.66 5.18 -6.77
CA TRP A 109 -8.97 5.35 -8.05
C TRP A 109 -7.49 5.61 -7.80
N HIS A 110 -6.66 4.94 -8.61
CA HIS A 110 -5.22 5.08 -8.60
C HIS A 110 -4.77 5.60 -9.96
N ARG A 111 -3.90 6.61 -9.96
CA ARG A 111 -3.17 7.05 -11.15
C ARG A 111 -1.69 6.94 -10.87
N TYR A 112 -0.98 6.17 -11.70
CA TYR A 112 0.45 5.98 -11.60
C TYR A 112 1.15 6.51 -12.85
N THR A 113 2.05 7.48 -12.67
CA THR A 113 2.90 7.96 -13.75
C THR A 113 4.25 7.28 -13.66
N PHE A 114 4.53 6.41 -14.63
CA PHE A 114 5.78 5.63 -14.70
C PHE A 114 6.87 6.39 -15.47
N PRO A 115 8.16 6.14 -15.16
CA PRO A 115 9.25 6.63 -15.99
C PRO A 115 9.14 6.10 -17.44
N ARG A 116 9.74 6.83 -18.37
CA ARG A 116 9.69 6.53 -19.81
C ARG A 116 10.39 5.21 -20.16
N THR A 117 11.35 4.79 -19.34
CA THR A 117 12.20 3.60 -19.55
C THR A 117 12.02 2.58 -18.44
N GLY A 118 12.00 1.29 -18.80
CA GLY A 118 11.94 0.18 -17.85
C GLY A 118 10.63 -0.61 -17.89
N ARG A 119 10.65 -1.81 -17.29
CA ARG A 119 9.48 -2.69 -17.16
C ARG A 119 8.48 -2.07 -16.19
N ARG A 120 7.22 -1.97 -16.60
CA ARG A 120 6.12 -1.43 -15.79
C ARG A 120 5.31 -2.59 -15.23
N THR A 121 5.23 -2.70 -13.91
CA THR A 121 4.44 -3.74 -13.26
C THR A 121 3.65 -3.13 -12.10
N CYS A 122 2.37 -3.45 -11.99
CA CYS A 122 1.61 -3.15 -10.77
C CYS A 122 1.52 -4.45 -9.96
N CYS A 123 2.03 -4.44 -8.74
CA CYS A 123 1.93 -5.57 -7.82
C CYS A 123 0.76 -5.33 -6.87
N SER A 124 -0.28 -6.15 -6.97
CA SER A 124 -1.36 -6.19 -5.98
C SER A 124 -1.10 -7.34 -5.02
N THR A 125 -0.88 -7.04 -3.75
CA THR A 125 -0.84 -8.04 -2.68
C THR A 125 -2.20 -8.10 -2.00
N CYS A 126 -2.86 -9.25 -2.16
CA CYS A 126 -4.16 -9.51 -1.56
C CYS A 126 -3.94 -10.24 -0.25
N GLY A 127 -3.40 -9.51 0.72
CA GLY A 127 -3.14 -10.06 2.04
C GLY A 127 -2.55 -9.00 2.93
N ARG A 128 -3.34 -8.56 3.91
CA ARG A 128 -2.78 -7.96 5.11
C ARG A 128 -2.40 -9.11 6.03
N ALA A 129 -1.14 -9.16 6.48
CA ALA A 129 -0.84 -9.78 7.76
C ALA A 129 -1.46 -8.86 8.82
N SER A 130 -2.75 -9.04 9.09
CA SER A 130 -3.35 -8.42 10.27
C SER A 130 -2.51 -8.85 11.47
N THR A 131 -2.31 -7.93 12.40
CA THR A 131 -1.78 -8.21 13.73
C THR A 131 -2.54 -9.37 14.39
N THR A 132 -3.79 -9.58 13.97
CA THR A 132 -4.64 -10.73 14.22
C THR A 132 -4.81 -11.57 12.94
N THR A 133 -3.75 -12.12 12.37
CA THR A 133 -3.92 -13.15 11.34
C THR A 133 -4.37 -14.40 12.08
N ARG A 134 -5.68 -14.63 12.16
CA ARG A 134 -6.20 -15.93 12.62
C ARG A 134 -5.60 -17.01 11.71
N GLN A 135 -5.01 -18.03 12.32
CA GLN A 135 -4.66 -19.26 11.60
C GLN A 135 -5.91 -19.73 10.84
N GLY A 136 -5.81 -19.85 9.51
CA GLY A 136 -6.91 -20.29 8.64
C GLY A 136 -7.58 -19.23 7.76
N ALA A 137 -7.17 -17.95 7.82
CA ALA A 137 -7.68 -16.94 6.89
C ALA A 137 -7.27 -17.29 5.43
N VAL A 138 -8.24 -17.31 4.51
CA VAL A 138 -8.02 -17.67 3.10
C VAL A 138 -8.19 -16.42 2.23
N ALA A 139 -7.20 -16.12 1.41
CA ALA A 139 -7.31 -15.14 0.34
C ALA A 139 -7.47 -15.85 -1.01
N ARG A 140 -8.38 -15.35 -1.85
CA ARG A 140 -8.55 -15.85 -3.22
C ARG A 140 -8.47 -14.70 -4.21
N LEU A 141 -7.82 -14.95 -5.33
CA LEU A 141 -7.77 -14.04 -6.46
C LEU A 141 -8.22 -14.74 -7.74
N ARG A 142 -8.95 -14.01 -8.56
CA ARG A 142 -9.38 -14.43 -9.89
C ARG A 142 -9.11 -13.30 -10.87
N VAL A 143 -8.28 -13.61 -11.86
CA VAL A 143 -8.00 -12.75 -13.01
C VAL A 143 -8.96 -13.15 -14.13
N ARG A 144 -9.69 -12.17 -14.66
CA ARG A 144 -10.57 -12.35 -15.82
C ARG A 144 -9.81 -12.01 -17.12
N PRO A 145 -10.27 -12.51 -18.29
CA PRO A 145 -9.58 -12.27 -19.57
C PRO A 145 -9.45 -10.80 -19.98
N ASP A 146 -10.34 -9.95 -19.48
CA ASP A 146 -10.36 -8.49 -19.70
C ASP A 146 -9.36 -7.73 -18.82
N GLY A 147 -8.58 -8.44 -17.99
CA GLY A 147 -7.64 -7.84 -17.03
C GLY A 147 -8.28 -7.46 -15.70
N THR A 148 -9.59 -7.66 -15.52
CA THR A 148 -10.26 -7.40 -14.25
C THR A 148 -9.82 -8.42 -13.20
N VAL A 149 -9.29 -7.94 -12.07
CA VAL A 149 -8.91 -8.76 -10.92
C VAL A 149 -9.99 -8.65 -9.85
N THR A 150 -10.50 -9.80 -9.41
CA THR A 150 -11.45 -9.89 -8.30
C THR A 150 -10.88 -10.80 -7.21
N GLY A 151 -11.24 -10.56 -5.96
CA GLY A 151 -10.77 -11.39 -4.87
C GLY A 151 -11.59 -11.23 -3.61
N CYS A 152 -11.29 -12.08 -2.63
CA CYS A 152 -11.88 -12.00 -1.30
C CYS A 152 -10.88 -12.50 -0.26
N ARG A 153 -11.14 -12.12 0.99
CA ARG A 153 -10.50 -12.66 2.18
C ARG A 153 -11.61 -13.12 3.14
N THR A 154 -11.51 -14.35 3.63
CA THR A 154 -12.47 -14.99 4.55
C THR A 154 -11.75 -15.56 5.77
#